data_AF-A0A0S4J1P4-F1
#
_entry.id   AF-A0A0S4J1P4-F1
#
_cell.length_a   1.000
_cell.length_b   1.000
_cell.length_c   1.000
_cell.angle_alpha   90.00
_cell.angle_beta   90.00
_cell.angle_gamma   90.00
#
_symmetry.space_group_name_H-M   'P 1'
#
loop_
_entity.id
_entity.type
_entity.pdbx_description
1 polymer ?
#
loop_
_entity_poly.entity_id
_entity_poly.type
_entity_poly.pdbx_seq_one_letter_code
_entity_poly.pdbx_strand_id
1 'polypeptide(L)'
;MSDPAAVKKSLSAQFSVDVPPPLEHTDPETLAALLQANTTTDASPVIVIDVRLAEEFSKGHVSGAWNYPHSDVNIEELVDRVEAAAAKQQQSALNVVFASLQSPDLDEAVAQDFIEVWDARQKKKKKAADATAATIDANRFVSLLLGGIFYWLRLYHGQAALTSEYDAAMWDDVLTKYNQESS
;
A
#
# COMPACT_ATOMS: atom_id res chain seq x y z
N MET A 1 -25.63 -9.39 45.07
CA MET A 1 -25.37 -10.46 44.08
C MET A 1 -25.41 -9.80 42.72
N SER A 2 -24.27 -9.71 42.04
CA SER A 2 -24.18 -9.04 40.74
C SER A 2 -24.90 -9.87 39.68
N ASP A 3 -25.77 -9.22 38.90
CA ASP A 3 -26.54 -9.86 37.83
C ASP A 3 -25.59 -10.34 36.71
N PRO A 4 -25.47 -11.64 36.46
CA PRO A 4 -24.57 -12.19 35.44
C PRO A 4 -24.93 -11.73 34.01
N ALA A 5 -26.17 -11.29 33.75
CA ALA A 5 -26.56 -10.74 32.45
C ALA A 5 -26.01 -9.32 32.24
N ALA A 6 -25.95 -8.51 33.30
CA ALA A 6 -25.37 -7.17 33.26
C ALA A 6 -23.85 -7.22 33.04
N VAL A 7 -23.16 -8.21 33.62
CA VAL A 7 -21.71 -8.43 33.42
C VAL A 7 -21.41 -8.86 31.97
N LYS A 8 -22.22 -9.76 31.39
CA LYS A 8 -22.04 -10.19 29.98
C LYS A 8 -22.25 -9.04 28.99
N LYS A 9 -23.27 -8.20 29.20
CA LYS A 9 -23.55 -7.04 28.34
C LYS A 9 -22.48 -5.94 28.46
N SER A 10 -21.93 -5.75 29.65
CA SER A 10 -20.79 -4.86 29.91
C SER A 10 -19.52 -5.34 29.22
N LEU A 11 -19.19 -6.63 29.30
CA LEU A 11 -18.02 -7.19 28.63
C LEU A 11 -18.15 -7.17 27.10
N SER A 12 -19.31 -7.54 26.55
CA SER A 12 -19.49 -7.51 25.08
C SER A 12 -19.39 -6.10 24.49
N ALA A 13 -19.79 -5.07 25.24
CA ALA A 13 -19.63 -3.68 24.83
C ALA A 13 -18.19 -3.15 25.02
N GLN A 14 -17.44 -3.68 25.99
CA GLN A 14 -16.02 -3.35 26.19
C GLN A 14 -15.09 -4.02 25.17
N PHE A 15 -15.51 -5.14 24.56
CA PHE A 15 -14.75 -5.92 23.59
C PHE A 15 -15.37 -5.94 22.19
N SER A 16 -16.29 -5.02 21.88
CA SER A 16 -16.55 -4.67 20.48
C SER A 16 -15.34 -3.92 19.94
N VAL A 17 -14.28 -4.68 19.67
CA VAL A 17 -13.17 -4.22 18.85
C VAL A 17 -13.77 -4.05 17.47
N ASP A 18 -13.94 -2.81 17.05
CA ASP A 18 -14.27 -2.47 15.68
C ASP A 18 -13.03 -2.86 14.84
N VAL A 19 -12.96 -4.14 14.46
CA VAL A 19 -11.83 -4.67 13.68
C VAL A 19 -11.96 -4.04 12.30
N PRO A 20 -10.97 -3.23 11.86
CA PRO A 20 -11.02 -2.65 10.53
C PRO A 20 -11.12 -3.77 9.48
N PRO A 21 -11.83 -3.53 8.36
CA PRO A 21 -11.88 -4.51 7.29
C PRO A 21 -10.45 -4.86 6.82
N PRO A 22 -10.20 -6.12 6.43
CA PRO A 22 -8.89 -6.50 5.90
C PRO A 22 -8.56 -5.67 4.66
N LEU A 23 -7.29 -5.30 4.53
CA LEU A 23 -6.81 -4.58 3.35
C LEU A 23 -6.91 -5.47 2.12
N GLU A 24 -7.27 -4.85 0.99
CA GLU A 24 -7.27 -5.52 -0.30
C GLU A 24 -5.82 -5.83 -0.72
N HIS A 25 -5.65 -6.90 -1.48
CA HIS A 25 -4.36 -7.29 -2.04
C HIS A 25 -4.37 -7.09 -3.56
N THR A 26 -3.21 -6.78 -4.11
CA THR A 26 -2.98 -6.68 -5.55
C THR A 26 -1.86 -7.65 -5.92
N ASP A 27 -2.15 -8.56 -6.83
CA ASP A 27 -1.15 -9.49 -7.35
C ASP A 27 -0.15 -8.74 -8.25
N PRO A 28 1.12 -9.18 -8.34
CA PRO A 28 2.13 -8.54 -9.17
C PRO A 28 1.73 -8.39 -10.65
N GLU A 29 1.01 -9.37 -11.20
CA GLU A 29 0.51 -9.34 -12.57
C GLU A 29 -0.48 -8.21 -12.80
N THR A 30 -1.39 -8.01 -11.83
CA THR A 30 -2.35 -6.89 -11.87
C THR A 30 -1.62 -5.56 -11.74
N LEU A 31 -0.66 -5.44 -10.81
CA LEU A 31 0.15 -4.23 -10.68
C LEU A 31 0.93 -3.92 -11.96
N ALA A 32 1.57 -4.93 -12.57
CA ALA A 32 2.31 -4.77 -13.82
C ALA A 32 1.40 -4.30 -14.96
N ALA A 33 0.20 -4.86 -15.09
CA ALA A 33 -0.77 -4.42 -16.08
C ALA A 33 -1.20 -2.96 -15.86
N LEU A 34 -1.43 -2.55 -14.61
CA LEU A 34 -1.78 -1.17 -14.29
C LEU A 34 -0.62 -0.19 -14.58
N LEU A 35 0.61 -0.55 -14.25
CA LEU A 35 1.79 0.28 -14.56
C LEU A 35 2.03 0.43 -16.06
N GLN A 36 1.80 -0.64 -16.83
CA GLN A 36 1.86 -0.59 -18.29
C GLN A 36 0.74 0.27 -18.87
N ALA A 37 -0.48 0.15 -18.35
CA ALA A 37 -1.60 0.98 -18.76
C ALA A 37 -1.36 2.47 -18.45
N ASN A 38 -0.69 2.79 -17.34
CA ASN A 38 -0.32 4.16 -16.93
C ASN A 38 0.64 4.89 -17.86
N THR A 39 1.18 4.22 -18.87
CA THR A 39 1.89 4.87 -19.98
C THR A 39 0.95 5.53 -21.00
N THR A 40 -0.37 5.29 -20.88
CA THR A 40 -1.41 5.89 -21.72
C THR A 40 -2.15 7.00 -20.98
N THR A 41 -2.59 8.02 -21.72
CA THR A 41 -3.09 9.31 -21.18
C THR A 41 -4.37 9.21 -20.32
N ASP A 42 -5.06 8.06 -20.31
CA ASP A 42 -6.37 7.86 -19.67
C ASP A 42 -6.37 6.85 -18.50
N ALA A 43 -5.21 6.30 -18.13
CA ALA A 43 -5.14 5.23 -17.12
C ALA A 43 -5.03 5.75 -15.67
N SER A 44 -5.71 5.07 -14.74
CA SER A 44 -5.75 5.42 -13.32
C SER A 44 -4.35 5.41 -12.69
N PRO A 45 -3.89 6.52 -12.11
CA PRO A 45 -2.55 6.61 -11.59
C PRO A 45 -2.36 5.62 -10.45
N VAL A 46 -1.28 4.86 -10.59
CA VAL A 46 -0.79 3.93 -9.57
C VAL A 46 0.38 4.57 -8.88
N ILE A 47 0.32 4.63 -7.56
CA ILE A 47 1.40 5.04 -6.69
C ILE A 47 1.83 3.81 -5.92
N VAL A 48 3.08 3.39 -6.10
CA VAL A 48 3.67 2.30 -5.31
C VAL A 48 4.49 2.92 -4.18
N ILE A 49 4.25 2.48 -2.95
CA ILE A 49 4.95 2.92 -1.75
C ILE A 49 5.73 1.71 -1.21
N ASP A 50 7.06 1.78 -1.33
CA ASP A 50 7.97 0.76 -0.83
C ASP A 50 8.43 1.15 0.58
N VAL A 51 8.06 0.35 1.58
CA VAL A 51 8.36 0.64 2.99
C VAL A 51 9.66 0.02 3.49
N ARG A 52 10.45 -0.60 2.60
CA ARG A 52 11.76 -1.15 2.95
C ARG A 52 12.78 -0.04 3.21
N LEU A 53 13.92 -0.42 3.75
CA LEU A 53 15.04 0.50 3.92
C LEU A 53 15.53 1.02 2.55
N ALA A 54 16.02 2.26 2.53
CA ALA A 54 16.51 2.89 1.30
C ALA A 54 17.64 2.08 0.63
N GLU A 55 18.47 1.39 1.42
CA GLU A 55 19.52 0.51 0.90
C GLU A 55 18.93 -0.68 0.11
N GLU A 56 17.88 -1.31 0.62
CA GLU A 56 17.21 -2.43 -0.06
C GLU A 56 16.44 -1.97 -1.29
N PHE A 57 15.81 -0.79 -1.20
CA PHE A 57 15.13 -0.15 -2.32
C PHE A 57 16.09 0.10 -3.49
N SER A 58 17.28 0.61 -3.22
CA SER A 58 18.29 0.92 -4.24
C SER A 58 18.87 -0.30 -4.98
N LYS A 59 18.56 -1.51 -4.50
CA LYS A 59 19.05 -2.77 -5.09
C LYS A 59 17.99 -3.47 -5.93
N GLY A 60 16.82 -2.86 -6.12
CA GLY A 60 15.76 -3.40 -6.96
C GLY A 60 14.40 -3.06 -6.38
N HIS A 61 13.62 -2.31 -7.15
CA HIS A 61 12.28 -1.87 -6.77
C HIS A 61 11.37 -1.70 -7.99
N VAL A 62 10.07 -1.55 -7.75
CA VAL A 62 9.09 -1.26 -8.80
C VAL A 62 9.38 0.12 -9.40
N SER A 63 9.51 0.23 -10.71
CA SER A 63 9.83 1.48 -11.39
C SER A 63 8.83 2.60 -11.05
N GLY A 64 9.36 3.74 -10.60
CA GLY A 64 8.56 4.89 -10.18
C GLY A 64 7.98 4.82 -8.76
N ALA A 65 8.28 3.76 -8.00
CA ALA A 65 7.89 3.65 -6.60
C ALA A 65 8.52 4.74 -5.74
N TRP A 66 7.84 5.08 -4.65
CA TRP A 66 8.35 5.99 -3.62
C TRP A 66 8.82 5.19 -2.43
N ASN A 67 10.08 5.42 -2.02
CA ASN A 67 10.60 4.79 -0.82
C ASN A 67 10.21 5.60 0.42
N TYR A 68 9.54 4.95 1.37
CA TYR A 68 9.15 5.48 2.67
C TYR A 68 9.46 4.42 3.75
N PRO A 69 10.73 4.31 4.19
CA PRO A 69 11.13 3.28 5.14
C PRO A 69 10.26 3.27 6.39
N HIS A 70 9.76 2.09 6.77
CA HIS A 70 8.86 1.94 7.92
C HIS A 70 9.43 2.53 9.22
N SER A 71 10.75 2.49 9.42
CA SER A 71 11.42 3.01 10.63
C SER A 71 11.23 4.51 10.86
N ASP A 72 11.07 5.28 9.77
CA ASP A 72 11.10 6.75 9.80
C ASP A 72 9.97 7.36 8.97
N VAL A 73 8.91 6.59 8.70
CA VAL A 73 7.80 7.03 7.85
C VAL A 73 7.02 8.17 8.51
N ASN A 74 6.96 9.30 7.83
CA ASN A 74 6.05 10.38 8.17
C ASN A 74 4.75 10.24 7.36
N ILE A 75 3.73 9.67 8.00
CA ILE A 75 2.44 9.38 7.37
C ILE A 75 1.73 10.65 6.89
N GLU A 76 1.81 11.76 7.65
CA GLU A 76 1.16 13.02 7.26
C GLU A 76 1.79 13.59 5.99
N GLU A 77 3.12 13.55 5.87
CA GLU A 77 3.84 13.97 4.67
C GLU A 77 3.52 13.05 3.48
N LEU A 78 3.46 11.74 3.71
CA LEU A 78 3.09 10.77 2.69
C LEU A 78 1.69 11.05 2.15
N VAL A 79 0.71 11.31 3.02
CA VAL A 79 -0.64 11.71 2.63
C VAL A 79 -0.64 13.02 1.85
N ASP A 80 0.12 14.04 2.28
CA ASP A 80 0.27 15.30 1.52
C ASP A 80 0.77 15.04 0.09
N ARG A 81 1.78 14.18 -0.05
CA ARG A 81 2.37 13.84 -1.35
C ARG A 81 1.39 13.07 -2.24
N VAL A 82 0.65 12.12 -1.68
CA VAL A 82 -0.38 11.37 -2.42
C VAL A 82 -1.52 12.29 -2.85
N GLU A 83 -2.02 13.17 -1.98
CA GLU A 83 -3.05 14.16 -2.32
C GLU A 83 -2.56 15.10 -3.44
N ALA A 84 -1.31 15.56 -3.37
CA ALA A 84 -0.72 16.40 -4.41
C ALA A 84 -0.55 15.69 -5.75
N ALA A 85 -0.22 14.39 -5.74
CA ALA A 85 -0.15 13.57 -6.96
C ALA A 85 -1.54 13.36 -7.58
N ALA A 86 -2.52 12.98 -6.75
CA ALA A 86 -3.91 12.81 -7.18
C ALA A 86 -4.50 14.09 -7.79
N ALA A 87 -4.21 15.26 -7.20
CA ALA A 87 -4.68 16.55 -7.71
C ALA A 87 -4.09 16.92 -9.08
N LYS A 88 -2.81 16.59 -9.32
CA LYS A 88 -2.13 16.87 -10.60
C LYS A 88 -2.69 16.03 -11.75
N GLN A 89 -3.17 14.83 -11.44
CA GLN A 89 -3.52 13.84 -12.44
C GLN A 89 -4.95 13.97 -12.97
N GLN A 90 -5.80 14.87 -12.43
CA GLN A 90 -7.19 15.11 -12.88
C GLN A 90 -8.03 13.83 -13.07
N GLN A 91 -7.63 12.73 -12.44
CA GLN A 91 -8.18 11.40 -12.66
C GLN A 91 -9.11 11.00 -11.51
N SER A 92 -10.19 10.31 -11.85
CA SER A 92 -11.31 9.97 -10.97
C SER A 92 -11.09 8.72 -10.12
N ALA A 93 -10.01 7.96 -10.38
CA ALA A 93 -9.62 6.78 -9.61
C ALA A 93 -8.13 6.89 -9.32
N LEU A 94 -7.71 6.57 -8.11
CA LEU A 94 -6.33 6.48 -7.65
C LEU A 94 -6.10 5.02 -7.22
N ASN A 95 -4.89 4.48 -7.34
CA ASN A 95 -4.51 3.22 -6.70
C ASN A 95 -3.21 3.43 -5.95
N VAL A 96 -3.20 3.15 -4.64
CA VAL A 96 -2.02 3.26 -3.78
C VAL A 96 -1.66 1.86 -3.31
N VAL A 97 -0.50 1.36 -3.72
CA VAL A 97 -0.06 0.00 -3.44
C VAL A 97 1.13 0.06 -2.49
N PHE A 98 0.99 -0.48 -1.29
CA PHE A 98 2.09 -0.62 -0.34
C PHE A 98 2.82 -1.94 -0.57
N ALA A 99 4.13 -1.92 -0.40
CA ALA A 99 4.97 -3.09 -0.56
C ALA A 99 6.11 -3.09 0.45
N SER A 100 6.35 -4.24 1.07
CA SER A 100 7.55 -4.57 1.84
C SER A 100 8.37 -5.60 1.07
N LEU A 101 9.38 -6.22 1.71
CA LEU A 101 10.14 -7.28 1.05
C LEU A 101 9.26 -8.50 0.74
N GLN A 102 8.40 -8.89 1.68
CA GLN A 102 7.42 -9.98 1.54
C GLN A 102 6.11 -9.53 2.19
N SER A 103 5.15 -9.08 1.38
CA SER A 103 3.86 -8.61 1.90
C SER A 103 2.85 -9.76 2.02
N PRO A 104 1.92 -9.70 3.00
CA PRO A 104 1.80 -8.66 4.02
C PRO A 104 2.84 -8.78 5.15
N ASP A 105 3.46 -7.67 5.54
CA ASP A 105 4.41 -7.54 6.66
C ASP A 105 4.33 -6.09 7.24
N LEU A 106 5.45 -5.38 7.37
CA LEU A 106 5.51 -4.01 7.90
C LEU A 106 4.66 -3.01 7.11
N ASP A 107 4.41 -3.30 5.84
CA ASP A 107 3.59 -2.50 4.94
C ASP A 107 2.10 -2.49 5.30
N GLU A 108 1.58 -3.55 5.93
CA GLU A 108 0.19 -3.57 6.39
C GLU A 108 -0.06 -2.48 7.45
N ALA A 109 0.83 -2.38 8.45
CA ALA A 109 0.72 -1.37 9.49
C ALA A 109 0.82 0.06 8.93
N VAL A 110 1.78 0.30 8.01
CA VAL A 110 1.93 1.62 7.37
C VAL A 110 0.71 1.97 6.52
N ALA A 111 0.14 0.99 5.80
CA ALA A 111 -1.06 1.21 5.00
C ALA A 111 -2.28 1.54 5.89
N GLN A 112 -2.43 0.88 7.04
CA GLN A 112 -3.48 1.18 8.00
C GLN A 112 -3.34 2.59 8.59
N ASP A 113 -2.12 2.97 9.02
CA ASP A 113 -1.85 4.32 9.54
C ASP A 113 -2.13 5.39 8.46
N PHE A 114 -1.76 5.11 7.21
CA PHE A 114 -2.06 5.98 6.07
C PHE A 114 -3.58 6.15 5.88
N ILE A 115 -4.35 5.06 5.90
CA ILE A 115 -5.82 5.10 5.77
C ILE A 115 -6.44 5.93 6.90
N GLU A 116 -5.98 5.75 8.13
CA GLU A 116 -6.51 6.49 9.29
C GLU A 116 -6.29 8.01 9.11
N VAL A 117 -5.07 8.42 8.75
CA VAL A 117 -4.73 9.84 8.53
C VAL A 117 -5.50 10.41 7.35
N TRP A 118 -5.61 9.66 6.24
CA TRP A 118 -6.39 10.06 5.07
C TRP A 118 -7.86 10.30 5.43
N ASP A 119 -8.51 9.32 6.06
CA ASP A 119 -9.92 9.41 6.42
C ASP A 119 -10.19 10.54 7.41
N ALA A 120 -9.31 10.73 8.39
CA ALA A 120 -9.39 11.85 9.33
C ALA A 120 -9.36 13.20 8.60
N ARG A 121 -8.50 13.36 7.58
CA ARG A 121 -8.42 14.56 6.75
C ARG A 121 -9.67 14.75 5.89
N GLN A 122 -10.18 13.69 5.25
CA GLN A 122 -11.42 13.76 4.46
C GLN A 122 -12.63 14.16 5.33
N LYS A 123 -12.74 13.60 6.54
CA LYS A 123 -13.77 13.95 7.53
C LYS A 123 -13.67 15.43 7.96
N LYS A 124 -12.46 15.96 8.17
CA LYS A 124 -12.24 17.39 8.47
C LYS A 124 -12.64 18.28 7.30
N LYS A 125 -12.26 17.94 6.05
CA LYS A 125 -12.63 18.68 4.83
C LYS A 125 -14.16 18.71 4.64
N LYS A 126 -14.85 17.59 4.85
CA LYS A 126 -16.33 17.51 4.78
C LYS A 126 -17.06 18.29 5.89
N LYS A 127 -16.45 18.47 7.06
CA LYS A 127 -17.02 19.34 8.12
C LYS A 127 -16.82 20.83 7.82
N ALA A 128 -15.76 21.18 7.10
CA ALA A 128 -15.45 22.57 6.74
C ALA A 128 -16.15 23.03 5.44
N ALA A 129 -16.39 22.12 4.50
CA ALA A 129 -17.19 22.37 3.29
C ALA A 129 -18.66 21.97 3.53
N ASP A 130 -19.60 22.71 2.96
CA ASP A 130 -21.05 22.44 3.07
C ASP A 130 -21.41 21.12 2.33
N ALA A 131 -21.23 19.99 3.03
CA ALA A 131 -21.68 18.60 2.85
C ALA A 131 -21.72 17.92 1.45
N THR A 132 -21.33 18.55 0.35
CA THR A 132 -21.61 18.09 -1.02
C THR A 132 -20.41 17.51 -1.78
N ALA A 133 -19.20 17.56 -1.23
CA ALA A 133 -18.02 16.96 -1.86
C ALA A 133 -17.99 15.43 -1.67
N ALA A 134 -17.90 14.69 -2.77
CA ALA A 134 -17.68 13.24 -2.75
C ALA A 134 -16.31 12.94 -2.13
N THR A 135 -16.29 12.24 -1.00
CA THR A 135 -15.07 11.78 -0.34
C THR A 135 -14.64 10.45 -0.97
N ILE A 136 -13.38 10.36 -1.38
CA ILE A 136 -12.77 9.11 -1.83
C ILE A 136 -12.47 8.27 -0.57
N ASP A 137 -13.09 7.08 -0.48
CA ASP A 137 -12.90 6.11 0.60
C ASP A 137 -11.53 5.43 0.43
N ALA A 138 -10.62 5.62 1.39
CA ALA A 138 -9.27 5.07 1.34
C ALA A 138 -9.24 3.54 1.24
N ASN A 139 -10.21 2.87 1.88
CA ASN A 139 -10.30 1.41 1.84
C ASN A 139 -10.59 0.85 0.44
N ARG A 140 -10.92 1.71 -0.53
CA ARG A 140 -11.21 1.29 -1.91
C ARG A 140 -10.06 1.48 -2.88
N PHE A 141 -9.02 2.21 -2.50
CA PHE A 141 -7.88 2.47 -3.37
C PHE A 141 -6.52 2.07 -2.78
N VAL A 142 -6.46 1.74 -1.49
CA VAL A 142 -5.25 1.25 -0.85
C VAL A 142 -5.21 -0.28 -0.92
N SER A 143 -4.09 -0.84 -1.38
CA SER A 143 -3.87 -2.28 -1.41
C SER A 143 -2.43 -2.65 -1.05
N LEU A 144 -2.20 -3.93 -0.75
CA LEU A 144 -0.86 -4.50 -0.52
C LEU A 144 -0.40 -5.31 -1.73
N LEU A 145 0.88 -5.22 -2.10
CA LEU A 145 1.46 -6.02 -3.19
C LEU A 145 1.70 -7.46 -2.74
N LEU A 146 0.87 -8.42 -3.16
CA LEU A 146 0.97 -9.79 -2.69
C LEU A 146 2.35 -10.41 -2.99
N GLY A 147 3.01 -10.95 -1.96
CA GLY A 147 4.37 -11.51 -2.07
C GLY A 147 5.49 -10.46 -2.06
N GLY A 148 5.14 -9.18 -1.95
CA GLY A 148 6.05 -8.05 -1.81
C GLY A 148 7.01 -7.87 -3.00
N ILE A 149 8.06 -7.09 -2.75
CA ILE A 149 9.10 -6.83 -3.77
C ILE A 149 9.85 -8.09 -4.14
N PHE A 150 10.00 -9.05 -3.23
CA PHE A 150 10.66 -10.32 -3.54
C PHE A 150 9.96 -11.04 -4.71
N TYR A 151 8.63 -11.20 -4.61
CA TYR A 151 7.88 -11.89 -5.66
C TYR A 151 7.78 -11.04 -6.94
N TRP A 152 7.72 -9.71 -6.82
CA TRP A 152 7.85 -8.80 -7.96
C TRP A 152 9.16 -9.03 -8.73
N LEU A 153 10.30 -8.99 -8.05
CA LEU A 153 11.61 -9.18 -8.66
C LEU A 153 11.72 -10.56 -9.30
N ARG A 154 11.17 -11.61 -8.67
CA ARG A 154 11.12 -12.94 -9.27
C ARG A 154 10.50 -12.94 -10.67
N LEU A 155 9.41 -12.20 -10.87
CA LEU A 155 8.66 -12.17 -12.12
C LEU A 155 9.19 -11.12 -13.11
N TYR A 156 9.62 -9.96 -12.60
CA TYR A 156 9.80 -8.74 -13.40
C TYR A 156 11.20 -8.12 -13.33
N HIS A 157 12.19 -8.74 -12.66
CA HIS A 157 13.56 -8.19 -12.62
C HIS A 157 14.16 -7.94 -14.01
N GLY A 158 13.87 -8.82 -14.99
CA GLY A 158 14.35 -8.67 -16.37
C GLY A 158 13.62 -7.59 -17.19
N GLN A 159 12.60 -6.93 -16.64
CA GLN A 159 11.78 -5.95 -17.35
C GLN A 159 12.09 -4.52 -16.87
N ALA A 160 13.01 -3.83 -17.55
CA ALA A 160 13.43 -2.47 -17.19
C ALA A 160 12.31 -1.42 -17.15
N ALA A 161 11.21 -1.65 -17.89
CA ALA A 161 10.03 -0.77 -17.83
C ALA A 161 9.28 -0.87 -16.49
N LEU A 162 9.42 -2.00 -15.79
CA LEU A 162 8.68 -2.34 -14.58
C LEU A 162 9.56 -2.38 -13.32
N THR A 163 10.86 -2.67 -13.48
CA THR A 163 11.81 -2.76 -12.38
C THR A 163 12.97 -1.81 -12.60
N SER A 164 13.31 -1.05 -11.57
CA SER A 164 14.44 -0.11 -11.54
C SER A 164 15.54 -0.60 -10.59
N GLU A 165 16.79 -0.29 -10.94
CA GLU A 165 17.98 -0.49 -10.09
C GLU A 165 18.19 -1.94 -9.62
N TYR A 166 17.82 -2.93 -10.43
CA TYR A 166 18.04 -4.34 -10.09
C TYR A 166 19.52 -4.69 -9.93
N ASP A 167 19.90 -5.11 -8.72
CA ASP A 167 21.25 -5.59 -8.41
C ASP A 167 21.33 -7.13 -8.54
N ALA A 168 21.83 -7.59 -9.67
CA ALA A 168 22.01 -9.02 -9.95
C ALA A 168 22.92 -9.73 -8.92
N ALA A 169 23.93 -9.04 -8.36
CA ALA A 169 24.83 -9.63 -7.38
C ALA A 169 24.13 -9.89 -6.04
N MET A 170 23.13 -9.07 -5.70
CA MET A 170 22.28 -9.30 -4.54
C MET A 170 21.23 -10.40 -4.80
N TRP A 171 20.55 -10.36 -5.94
CA TRP A 171 19.29 -11.09 -6.11
C TRP A 171 19.38 -12.41 -6.88
N ASP A 172 20.32 -12.58 -7.82
CA ASP A 172 20.31 -13.75 -8.71
C ASP A 172 20.43 -15.07 -7.93
N ASP A 173 21.32 -15.12 -6.93
CA ASP A 173 21.51 -16.31 -6.08
C ASP A 173 20.27 -16.59 -5.22
N VAL A 174 19.67 -15.54 -4.66
CA VAL A 174 18.47 -15.63 -3.81
C VAL A 174 17.29 -16.16 -4.62
N LEU A 175 17.04 -15.58 -5.80
CA LEU A 175 15.95 -15.99 -6.68
C LEU A 175 16.17 -17.40 -7.24
N THR A 176 17.41 -17.76 -7.56
CA THR A 176 17.75 -19.11 -8.06
C THR A 176 17.48 -20.18 -7.01
N LYS A 177 17.93 -19.99 -5.77
CA LYS A 177 17.68 -20.93 -4.67
C LYS A 177 16.19 -21.12 -4.42
N TYR A 178 15.44 -20.02 -4.36
CA TYR A 178 14.00 -20.09 -4.12
C TYR A 178 13.25 -20.89 -5.21
N ASN A 179 13.61 -20.70 -6.48
CA ASN A 179 12.99 -21.43 -7.58
C ASN A 179 13.29 -22.95 -7.53
N GLN A 180 14.46 -23.34 -7.03
CA GLN A 180 14.84 -24.75 -6.87
C GLN A 180 14.09 -25.42 -5.72
N GLU A 181 13.85 -24.71 -4.61
CA GLU A 181 13.14 -25.24 -3.43
C GLU A 181 11.62 -25.32 -3.61
N SER A 182 11.07 -24.56 -4.57
CA SER A 182 9.64 -24.51 -4.87
C SER A 182 9.18 -25.51 -5.96
N SER A 183 10.10 -26.35 -6.46
CA SER A 183 9.87 -27.34 -7.54
C SER A 183 9.88 -28.77 -7.00
#